data_AF-A0A923HE46-F1
#
_entry.id   AF-A0A923HE46-F1
#
_cell.length_a   1.000
_cell.length_b   1.000
_cell.length_c   1.000
_cell.angle_alpha   90.00
_cell.angle_beta   90.00
_cell.angle_gamma   90.00
#
_symmetry.space_group_name_H-M   'P 1'
#
loop_
_entity.id
_entity.type
_entity.pdbx_description
1 polymer ?
#
loop_
_entity_poly.entity_id
_entity_poly.type
_entity_poly.pdbx_seq_one_letter_code
_entity_poly.pdbx_strand_id
1 'polypeptide(L)'
;MNSKYKEWRDEILGFFKPKNRTDESEKIYSPSGNFYLIISSYKTGENTWEYSRGIIKNSKNDKVIADVKRNYSHFWYSWIQHANGNEYLLCGEDYQGQTVVNLTKGITQNYFPESGFDGHGFCWVNAMPSKDSQVLAVEGCYWACPYDVVFFDFKNPDKLPYKELKRIQDIGEIKGWNDNDDFIADREIEIRKSDSKPYDELTDEEQEILDNDSNLIDYKKVIVEIGIEKIKTMPNNGYK
;
A
#
# COMPACT_ATOMS: atom_id res chain seq x y z
N MET A 1 -6.04 -22.14 -2.76
CA MET A 1 -6.88 -21.03 -2.24
C MET A 1 -7.87 -21.64 -1.24
N ASN A 2 -7.88 -21.15 0.00
CA ASN A 2 -8.66 -21.74 1.11
C ASN A 2 -10.18 -21.53 0.87
N SER A 3 -11.03 -22.49 1.26
CA SER A 3 -12.50 -22.42 1.08
C SER A 3 -13.08 -21.15 1.70
N LYS A 4 -12.59 -20.75 2.88
CA LYS A 4 -12.95 -19.49 3.56
C LYS A 4 -12.82 -18.27 2.65
N TYR A 5 -11.71 -18.16 1.91
CA TYR A 5 -11.48 -17.02 1.02
C TYR A 5 -12.39 -17.07 -0.20
N LYS A 6 -12.66 -18.27 -0.73
CA LYS A 6 -13.59 -18.41 -1.86
C LYS A 6 -14.99 -17.92 -1.48
N GLU A 7 -15.51 -18.35 -0.34
CA GLU A 7 -16.82 -17.93 0.18
C GLU A 7 -16.88 -16.41 0.39
N TRP A 8 -15.84 -15.83 1.01
CA TRP A 8 -15.67 -14.38 1.15
C TRP A 8 -15.74 -13.63 -0.19
N ARG A 9 -15.04 -14.14 -1.21
CA ARG A 9 -15.06 -13.54 -2.53
C ARG A 9 -16.41 -13.69 -3.22
N ASP A 10 -17.07 -14.85 -3.09
CA ASP A 10 -18.39 -15.08 -3.67
C ASP A 10 -19.44 -14.10 -3.10
N GLU A 11 -19.38 -13.80 -1.81
CA GLU A 11 -20.23 -12.78 -1.16
C GLU A 11 -19.97 -11.37 -1.74
N ILE A 12 -18.70 -10.95 -1.79
CA ILE A 12 -18.31 -9.65 -2.33
C ILE A 12 -18.74 -9.48 -3.80
N LEU A 13 -18.56 -10.52 -4.61
CA LEU A 13 -18.95 -10.50 -6.02
C LEU A 13 -20.45 -10.27 -6.21
N GLY A 14 -21.28 -10.67 -5.24
CA GLY A 14 -22.70 -10.42 -5.22
C GLY A 14 -23.09 -8.93 -5.28
N PHE A 15 -22.19 -8.01 -4.90
CA PHE A 15 -22.45 -6.58 -4.91
C PHE A 15 -22.23 -5.90 -6.27
N PHE A 16 -21.50 -6.54 -7.20
CA PHE A 16 -21.14 -5.96 -8.49
C PHE A 16 -22.26 -6.10 -9.54
N LYS A 17 -23.43 -5.56 -9.23
CA LYS A 17 -24.61 -5.57 -10.11
C LYS A 17 -24.59 -4.34 -11.04
N PRO A 18 -24.87 -4.48 -12.35
CA PRO A 18 -24.86 -3.35 -13.29
C PRO A 18 -25.71 -2.16 -12.86
N LYS A 19 -26.87 -2.41 -12.25
CA LYS A 19 -27.78 -1.38 -11.73
C LYS A 19 -27.22 -0.53 -10.57
N ASN A 20 -26.17 -1.02 -9.89
CA ASN A 20 -25.55 -0.33 -8.76
C ASN A 20 -24.29 0.44 -9.19
N ARG A 21 -23.89 0.33 -10.45
CA ARG A 21 -22.68 0.93 -10.99
C ARG A 21 -22.85 2.44 -11.15
N THR A 22 -21.83 3.21 -10.77
CA THR A 22 -21.73 4.65 -11.04
C THR A 22 -20.99 4.92 -12.36
N ASP A 23 -20.76 6.18 -12.68
CA ASP A 23 -19.97 6.57 -13.84
C ASP A 23 -18.54 6.01 -13.78
N GLU A 24 -17.97 5.82 -14.96
CA GLU A 24 -16.59 5.38 -15.16
C GLU A 24 -15.63 6.57 -15.09
N SER A 25 -14.42 6.34 -14.59
CA SER A 25 -13.31 7.27 -14.71
C SER A 25 -12.90 7.44 -16.18
N GLU A 26 -12.12 8.49 -16.45
CA GLU A 26 -11.33 8.55 -17.67
C GLU A 26 -10.34 7.37 -17.75
N LYS A 27 -9.80 7.14 -18.96
CA LYS A 27 -8.74 6.14 -19.18
C LYS A 27 -7.45 6.61 -18.52
N ILE A 28 -6.95 5.81 -17.59
CA ILE A 28 -5.66 6.03 -16.95
C ILE A 28 -4.64 5.13 -17.65
N TYR A 29 -3.73 5.72 -18.41
CA TYR A 29 -2.75 4.96 -19.20
C TYR A 29 -1.56 4.52 -18.35
N SER A 30 -1.03 3.33 -18.67
CA SER A 30 0.24 2.87 -18.14
C SER A 30 1.39 3.77 -18.66
N PRO A 31 2.54 3.84 -17.98
CA PRO A 31 3.67 4.65 -18.44
C PRO A 31 4.17 4.29 -19.84
N SER A 32 4.01 3.02 -20.25
CA SER A 32 4.34 2.58 -21.61
C SER A 32 3.29 2.99 -22.67
N GLY A 33 2.09 3.39 -22.25
CA GLY A 33 0.93 3.61 -23.10
C GLY A 33 0.26 2.33 -23.61
N ASN A 34 0.83 1.15 -23.37
CA ASN A 34 0.33 -0.12 -23.92
C ASN A 34 -0.95 -0.63 -23.24
N PHE A 35 -1.22 -0.15 -22.03
CA PHE A 35 -2.39 -0.53 -21.25
C PHE A 35 -3.11 0.70 -20.71
N TYR A 36 -4.38 0.53 -20.37
CA TYR A 36 -5.12 1.52 -19.61
C TYR A 36 -6.07 0.87 -18.60
N LEU A 37 -6.33 1.60 -17.52
CA LEU A 37 -7.26 1.27 -16.44
C LEU A 37 -8.49 2.18 -16.55
N ILE A 38 -9.67 1.59 -16.35
CA ILE A 38 -10.92 2.31 -16.09
C ILE A 38 -11.42 1.88 -14.72
N ILE A 39 -11.76 2.85 -13.88
CA ILE A 39 -12.29 2.62 -12.54
C ILE A 39 -13.78 2.97 -12.55
N SER A 40 -14.60 2.18 -11.86
CA SER A 40 -16.00 2.51 -11.58
C SER A 40 -16.36 2.11 -10.16
N SER A 41 -17.31 2.81 -9.54
CA SER A 41 -17.83 2.47 -8.22
C SER A 41 -19.15 1.72 -8.31
N TYR A 42 -19.49 1.01 -7.22
CA TYR A 42 -20.68 0.18 -7.06
C TYR A 42 -21.27 0.43 -5.68
N LYS A 43 -22.50 0.93 -5.64
CA LYS A 43 -23.24 1.10 -4.38
C LYS A 43 -23.57 -0.27 -3.78
N THR A 44 -23.31 -0.45 -2.49
CA THR A 44 -23.64 -1.70 -1.77
C THR A 44 -24.93 -1.63 -0.95
N GLY A 45 -25.47 -0.44 -0.72
CA GLY A 45 -26.67 -0.18 0.07
C GLY A 45 -26.86 1.30 0.35
N GLU A 46 -27.93 1.66 1.07
CA GLU A 46 -28.09 3.03 1.58
C GLU A 46 -27.17 3.24 2.78
N ASN A 47 -26.46 4.38 2.81
CA ASN A 47 -25.53 4.76 3.90
C ASN A 47 -24.41 3.73 4.18
N THR A 48 -24.01 2.95 3.18
CA THR A 48 -22.86 2.04 3.26
C THR A 48 -21.68 2.59 2.46
N TRP A 49 -20.48 2.07 2.70
CA TRP A 49 -19.37 2.27 1.77
C TRP A 49 -19.71 1.79 0.36
N GLU A 50 -18.99 2.30 -0.63
CA GLU A 50 -19.06 1.79 -2.01
C GLU A 50 -17.94 0.78 -2.26
N TYR A 51 -18.13 -0.07 -3.26
CA TYR A 51 -17.08 -0.92 -3.82
C TYR A 51 -16.57 -0.33 -5.12
N SER A 52 -15.37 -0.69 -5.54
CA SER A 52 -14.75 -0.20 -6.76
C SER A 52 -14.32 -1.34 -7.67
N ARG A 53 -14.24 -1.08 -8.97
CA ARG A 53 -13.83 -2.05 -9.98
C ARG A 53 -12.86 -1.41 -10.95
N GLY A 54 -11.70 -2.02 -11.11
CA GLY A 54 -10.71 -1.67 -12.12
C GLY A 54 -10.77 -2.65 -13.28
N ILE A 55 -11.03 -2.15 -14.48
CA ILE A 55 -10.93 -2.92 -15.72
C ILE A 55 -9.67 -2.48 -16.44
N ILE A 56 -8.74 -3.41 -16.64
CA ILE A 56 -7.48 -3.15 -17.32
C ILE A 56 -7.56 -3.72 -18.73
N LYS A 57 -7.22 -2.92 -19.73
CA LYS A 57 -7.28 -3.28 -21.14
C LYS A 57 -5.98 -2.97 -21.86
N ASN A 58 -5.72 -3.72 -22.91
CA ASN A 58 -4.68 -3.40 -23.87
C ASN A 58 -5.12 -2.23 -24.76
N SER A 59 -4.29 -1.18 -24.85
CA SER A 59 -4.61 0.04 -25.59
C SER A 59 -4.76 -0.16 -27.10
N LYS A 60 -4.15 -1.20 -27.68
CA LYS A 60 -4.14 -1.43 -29.13
C LYS A 60 -5.41 -2.10 -29.64
N ASN A 61 -6.02 -2.98 -28.84
CA ASN A 61 -7.14 -3.82 -29.28
C ASN A 61 -8.31 -3.88 -28.28
N ASP A 62 -8.27 -3.09 -27.21
CA ASP A 62 -9.27 -3.02 -26.15
C ASP A 62 -9.58 -4.36 -25.45
N LYS A 63 -8.72 -5.37 -25.62
CA LYS A 63 -8.86 -6.66 -24.93
C LYS A 63 -8.69 -6.46 -23.44
N VAL A 64 -9.65 -6.96 -22.66
CA VAL A 64 -9.56 -7.01 -21.19
C VAL A 64 -8.42 -7.94 -20.80
N ILE A 65 -7.47 -7.39 -20.04
CA ILE A 65 -6.34 -8.10 -19.44
C ILE A 65 -6.71 -8.57 -18.04
N ALA A 66 -7.36 -7.71 -17.26
CA ALA A 66 -7.82 -8.04 -15.91
C ALA A 66 -9.08 -7.25 -15.54
N ASP A 67 -9.85 -7.82 -14.62
CA ASP A 67 -11.07 -7.27 -14.07
C ASP A 67 -11.03 -7.46 -12.55
N VAL A 68 -10.60 -6.42 -11.85
CA VAL A 68 -10.36 -6.43 -10.41
C VAL A 68 -11.55 -5.79 -9.71
N LYS A 69 -12.26 -6.56 -8.89
CA LYS A 69 -13.45 -6.12 -8.14
C LYS A 69 -13.07 -5.95 -6.68
N ARG A 70 -12.86 -4.70 -6.25
CA ARG A 70 -12.39 -4.32 -4.93
C ARG A 70 -13.55 -4.05 -3.97
N ASN A 71 -13.52 -4.68 -2.79
CA ASN A 71 -14.51 -4.48 -1.73
C ASN A 71 -14.31 -3.19 -0.91
N TYR A 72 -13.85 -2.12 -1.55
CA TYR A 72 -13.61 -0.82 -0.94
C TYR A 72 -13.77 0.30 -1.97
N SER A 73 -14.12 1.50 -1.51
CA SER A 73 -14.51 2.62 -2.39
C SER A 73 -13.32 3.17 -3.16
N HIS A 74 -12.18 3.35 -2.48
CA HIS A 74 -10.95 3.78 -3.12
C HIS A 74 -10.26 2.62 -3.84
N PHE A 75 -10.13 2.74 -5.16
CA PHE A 75 -9.32 1.84 -5.99
C PHE A 75 -7.89 2.36 -6.07
N TRP A 76 -7.05 1.98 -5.13
CA TRP A 76 -5.62 2.28 -5.22
C TRP A 76 -4.98 1.47 -6.34
N TYR A 77 -4.00 2.06 -7.02
CA TYR A 77 -3.24 1.38 -8.05
C TYR A 77 -1.83 1.98 -8.18
N SER A 78 -0.88 1.18 -8.68
CA SER A 78 0.46 1.62 -9.06
C SER A 78 0.94 0.87 -10.30
N TRP A 79 1.37 1.61 -11.32
CA TRP A 79 1.95 1.06 -12.55
C TRP A 79 3.44 0.83 -12.35
N ILE A 80 3.95 -0.35 -12.71
CA ILE A 80 5.36 -0.67 -12.57
C ILE A 80 5.92 -1.26 -13.86
N GLN A 81 6.92 -0.59 -14.42
CA GLN A 81 7.81 -1.18 -15.42
C GLN A 81 8.97 -1.83 -14.69
N HIS A 82 8.96 -3.16 -14.59
CA HIS A 82 9.93 -3.89 -13.78
C HIS A 82 11.18 -4.27 -14.60
N ALA A 83 12.33 -4.36 -13.93
CA ALA A 83 13.62 -4.71 -14.55
C ALA A 83 13.64 -6.08 -15.27
N ASN A 84 12.67 -6.97 -14.99
CA ASN A 84 12.50 -8.24 -15.71
C ASN A 84 11.83 -8.09 -17.09
N GLY A 85 11.53 -6.87 -17.53
CA GLY A 85 10.93 -6.55 -18.83
C GLY A 85 9.41 -6.68 -18.90
N ASN A 86 8.73 -7.02 -17.80
CA ASN A 86 7.27 -7.03 -17.74
C ASN A 86 6.73 -5.74 -17.12
N GLU A 87 5.51 -5.39 -17.49
CA GLU A 87 4.75 -4.29 -16.90
C GLU A 87 3.66 -4.86 -15.98
N TYR A 88 3.47 -4.22 -14.84
CA TYR A 88 2.58 -4.67 -13.78
C TYR A 88 1.62 -3.55 -13.38
N LEU A 89 0.43 -3.96 -12.93
CA LEU A 89 -0.43 -3.12 -12.10
C LEU A 89 -0.53 -3.74 -10.72
N LEU A 90 -0.16 -2.98 -9.70
CA LEU A 90 -0.38 -3.33 -8.31
C LEU A 90 -1.66 -2.64 -7.86
N CYS A 91 -2.53 -3.38 -7.19
CA CYS A 91 -3.78 -2.90 -6.63
C CYS A 91 -4.24 -3.89 -5.56
N GLY A 92 -5.53 -3.91 -5.20
CA GLY A 92 -6.08 -4.96 -4.34
C GLY A 92 -7.54 -5.22 -4.62
N GLU A 93 -7.92 -6.49 -4.80
CA GLU A 93 -9.33 -6.90 -4.84
C GLU A 93 -9.99 -6.95 -3.47
N ASP A 94 -9.19 -6.94 -2.40
CA ASP A 94 -9.64 -6.82 -1.02
C ASP A 94 -9.01 -5.58 -0.36
N TYR A 95 -9.75 -4.94 0.56
CA TYR A 95 -9.33 -3.73 1.28
C TYR A 95 -7.95 -3.89 1.90
N GLN A 96 -7.75 -5.02 2.60
CA GLN A 96 -6.51 -5.43 3.28
C GLN A 96 -5.77 -6.56 2.54
N GLY A 97 -6.00 -6.71 1.23
CA GLY A 97 -5.32 -7.68 0.37
C GLY A 97 -4.47 -7.02 -0.70
N GLN A 98 -3.65 -7.84 -1.36
CA GLN A 98 -2.80 -7.44 -2.48
C GLN A 98 -3.19 -8.18 -3.75
N THR A 99 -3.27 -7.44 -4.86
CA THR A 99 -3.47 -7.96 -6.21
C THR A 99 -2.34 -7.45 -7.09
N VAL A 100 -1.75 -8.37 -7.85
CA VAL A 100 -0.70 -8.07 -8.83
C VAL A 100 -1.16 -8.60 -10.16
N VAL A 101 -1.29 -7.70 -11.14
CA VAL A 101 -1.61 -8.03 -12.52
C VAL A 101 -0.33 -7.91 -13.35
N ASN A 102 0.19 -9.03 -13.83
CA ASN A 102 1.21 -9.04 -14.87
C ASN A 102 0.55 -8.73 -16.21
N LEU A 103 0.69 -7.49 -16.67
CA LEU A 103 0.00 -6.98 -17.86
C LEU A 103 0.55 -7.58 -19.14
N THR A 104 1.87 -7.82 -19.16
CA THR A 104 2.57 -8.44 -20.28
C THR A 104 2.11 -9.87 -20.51
N LYS A 105 1.93 -10.64 -19.42
CA LYS A 105 1.52 -12.06 -19.49
C LYS A 105 0.01 -12.27 -19.39
N GLY A 106 -0.74 -11.26 -18.94
CA GLY A 106 -2.17 -11.38 -18.66
C GLY A 106 -2.49 -12.31 -17.49
N ILE A 107 -1.66 -12.31 -16.45
CA ILE A 107 -1.80 -13.17 -15.26
C ILE A 107 -2.09 -12.29 -14.05
N THR A 108 -3.12 -12.65 -13.28
CA THR A 108 -3.46 -11.98 -12.01
C THR A 108 -3.19 -12.90 -10.84
N GLN A 109 -2.58 -12.36 -9.78
CA GLN A 109 -2.41 -13.03 -8.49
C GLN A 109 -2.99 -12.18 -7.38
N ASN A 110 -3.66 -12.86 -6.45
CA ASN A 110 -4.27 -12.24 -5.29
C ASN A 110 -3.74 -12.92 -4.03
N TYR A 111 -3.50 -12.12 -3.00
CA TYR A 111 -3.20 -12.59 -1.66
C TYR A 111 -4.01 -11.79 -0.65
N PHE A 112 -4.64 -12.51 0.27
CA PHE A 112 -5.39 -11.93 1.38
C PHE A 112 -4.89 -12.58 2.67
N PRO A 113 -4.32 -11.79 3.61
CA PRO A 113 -3.82 -12.32 4.87
C PRO A 113 -4.99 -12.81 5.74
N GLU A 114 -4.73 -13.82 6.58
CA GLU A 114 -5.77 -14.35 7.48
C GLU A 114 -6.27 -13.29 8.47
N SER A 115 -5.39 -12.43 8.97
CA SER A 115 -5.76 -11.30 9.83
C SER A 115 -6.69 -10.29 9.14
N GLY A 116 -6.74 -10.30 7.80
CA GLY A 116 -7.63 -9.44 7.03
C GLY A 116 -9.11 -9.80 7.21
N PHE A 117 -9.44 -11.06 7.55
CA PHE A 117 -10.83 -11.44 7.85
C PHE A 117 -11.36 -10.76 9.11
N ASP A 118 -10.45 -10.42 10.03
CA ASP A 118 -10.77 -9.80 11.32
C ASP A 118 -10.50 -8.29 11.30
N GLY A 119 -10.18 -7.71 10.14
CA GLY A 119 -9.90 -6.27 10.01
C GLY A 119 -8.51 -5.85 10.50
N HIS A 120 -7.59 -6.80 10.71
CA HIS A 120 -6.22 -6.59 11.19
C HIS A 120 -5.17 -6.81 10.09
N GLY A 121 -5.55 -6.76 8.82
CA GLY A 121 -4.60 -6.79 7.70
C GLY A 121 -4.03 -5.41 7.40
N PHE A 122 -2.79 -5.36 6.90
CA PHE A 122 -2.17 -4.11 6.47
C PHE A 122 -2.83 -3.60 5.16
N CYS A 123 -3.52 -2.46 5.28
CA CYS A 123 -4.16 -1.71 4.21
C CYS A 123 -3.07 -1.10 3.32
N TRP A 124 -3.00 -1.45 2.03
CA TRP A 124 -2.12 -0.77 1.08
C TRP A 124 -2.88 0.42 0.48
N VAL A 125 -2.24 1.59 0.43
CA VAL A 125 -2.82 2.79 -0.21
C VAL A 125 -1.98 3.28 -1.38
N ASN A 126 -0.68 3.02 -1.37
CA ASN A 126 0.23 3.41 -2.44
C ASN A 126 1.46 2.47 -2.48
N ALA A 127 2.10 2.36 -3.63
CA ALA A 127 3.29 1.53 -3.82
C ALA A 127 4.27 2.19 -4.81
N MET A 128 5.54 2.26 -4.42
CA MET A 128 6.61 2.98 -5.11
C MET A 128 7.80 2.03 -5.33
N PRO A 129 8.05 1.57 -6.57
CA PRO A 129 9.23 0.77 -6.84
C PRO A 129 10.50 1.61 -6.72
N SER A 130 11.55 1.00 -6.17
CA SER A 130 12.93 1.49 -6.34
C SER A 130 13.32 1.52 -7.81
N LYS A 131 14.38 2.25 -8.16
CA LYS A 131 14.84 2.42 -9.55
C LYS A 131 15.21 1.10 -10.23
N ASP A 132 15.82 0.18 -9.48
CA ASP A 132 16.13 -1.19 -9.94
C ASP A 132 14.90 -2.12 -9.95
N SER A 133 13.75 -1.63 -9.47
CA SER A 133 12.50 -2.35 -9.27
C SER A 133 12.63 -3.59 -8.39
N GLN A 134 13.67 -3.75 -7.57
CA GLN A 134 13.87 -4.94 -6.74
C GLN A 134 13.29 -4.77 -5.32
N VAL A 135 13.08 -3.52 -4.89
CA VAL A 135 12.44 -3.16 -3.62
C VAL A 135 11.19 -2.35 -3.90
N LEU A 136 10.10 -2.66 -3.19
CA LEU A 136 8.86 -1.91 -3.24
C LEU A 136 8.61 -1.23 -1.91
N ALA A 137 8.55 0.11 -1.88
CA ALA A 137 8.09 0.85 -0.72
C ALA A 137 6.57 0.98 -0.80
N VAL A 138 5.87 0.61 0.26
CA VAL A 138 4.40 0.60 0.31
C VAL A 138 3.96 1.47 1.46
N GLU A 139 3.15 2.45 1.14
CA GLU A 139 2.43 3.25 2.12
C GLU A 139 1.15 2.52 2.51
N GLY A 140 0.87 2.47 3.81
CA GLY A 140 -0.30 1.78 4.30
C GLY A 140 -0.58 1.97 5.78
N CYS A 141 -1.61 1.30 6.26
CA CYS A 141 -2.15 1.46 7.60
C CYS A 141 -2.78 0.16 8.09
N TYR A 142 -3.06 0.03 9.39
CA TYR A 142 -3.99 -1.02 9.87
C TYR A 142 -5.43 -0.48 10.00
N TRP A 143 -5.60 0.75 10.50
CA TRP A 143 -6.91 1.33 10.83
C TRP A 143 -7.03 2.82 10.47
N ALA A 144 -6.68 3.18 9.24
CA ALA A 144 -6.73 4.55 8.71
C ALA A 144 -5.78 5.58 9.36
N CYS A 145 -5.15 5.25 10.49
CA CYS A 145 -3.96 5.89 11.04
C CYS A 145 -3.36 5.02 12.16
N PRO A 146 -2.08 5.25 12.55
CA PRO A 146 -1.06 6.00 11.80
C PRO A 146 -0.69 5.29 10.48
N TYR A 147 0.06 5.99 9.62
CA TYR A 147 0.58 5.43 8.38
C TYR A 147 2.01 4.93 8.57
N ASP A 148 2.31 3.81 7.90
CA ASP A 148 3.62 3.20 7.86
C ASP A 148 4.14 3.18 6.41
N VAL A 149 5.46 3.12 6.26
CA VAL A 149 6.11 2.63 5.04
C VAL A 149 6.66 1.25 5.29
N VAL A 150 6.27 0.31 4.44
CA VAL A 150 6.76 -1.07 4.47
C VAL A 150 7.52 -1.35 3.18
N PHE A 151 8.75 -1.83 3.32
CA PHE A 151 9.60 -2.22 2.21
C PHE A 151 9.47 -3.72 1.99
N PHE A 152 9.18 -4.12 0.76
CA PHE A 152 9.02 -5.51 0.35
C PHE A 152 10.09 -5.93 -0.66
N ASP A 153 10.49 -7.20 -0.59
CA ASP A 153 11.26 -7.87 -1.65
C ASP A 153 10.36 -8.02 -2.88
N PHE A 154 10.69 -7.29 -3.93
CA PHE A 154 9.92 -7.21 -5.16
C PHE A 154 10.66 -7.80 -6.37
N LYS A 155 11.74 -8.57 -6.15
CA LYS A 155 12.52 -9.20 -7.23
C LYS A 155 11.69 -10.13 -8.12
N ASN A 156 10.64 -10.73 -7.54
CA ASN A 156 9.71 -11.63 -8.22
C ASN A 156 8.26 -11.14 -8.05
N PRO A 157 7.81 -10.15 -8.85
CA PRO A 157 6.46 -9.59 -8.71
C PRO A 157 5.35 -10.64 -8.88
N ASP A 158 5.61 -11.68 -9.68
CA ASP A 158 4.70 -12.80 -9.92
C ASP A 158 4.62 -13.79 -8.71
N LYS A 159 5.00 -13.43 -7.49
CA LYS A 159 4.92 -14.33 -6.33
C LYS A 159 4.50 -13.58 -5.07
N LEU A 160 3.23 -13.73 -4.72
CA LEU A 160 2.68 -13.26 -3.44
C LEU A 160 2.67 -14.38 -2.37
N PRO A 161 2.71 -14.02 -1.07
CA PRO A 161 2.93 -12.67 -0.53
C PRO A 161 4.40 -12.24 -0.66
N TYR A 162 4.63 -10.94 -0.75
CA TYR A 162 6.00 -10.42 -0.73
C TYR A 162 6.58 -10.46 0.68
N LYS A 163 7.90 -10.69 0.74
CA LYS A 163 8.63 -10.70 2.01
C LYS A 163 8.85 -9.27 2.47
N GLU A 164 8.38 -8.94 3.68
CA GLU A 164 8.74 -7.68 4.35
C GLU A 164 10.24 -7.66 4.65
N LEU A 165 10.91 -6.59 4.21
CA LEU A 165 12.32 -6.32 4.44
C LEU A 165 12.50 -5.38 5.63
N LYS A 166 11.67 -4.34 5.70
CA LYS A 166 11.74 -3.30 6.72
C LYS A 166 10.41 -2.56 6.83
N ARG A 167 10.16 -1.97 8.00
CA ARG A 167 9.04 -1.06 8.25
C ARG A 167 9.53 0.20 8.95
N ILE A 168 8.95 1.33 8.60
CA ILE A 168 9.05 2.60 9.30
C ILE A 168 7.63 2.97 9.71
N GLN A 169 7.42 3.15 11.01
CA GLN A 169 6.13 3.52 11.57
C GLN A 169 5.99 5.03 11.69
N ASP A 170 4.75 5.48 11.79
CA ASP A 170 4.36 6.86 12.11
C ASP A 170 4.98 7.89 11.16
N ILE A 171 4.94 7.56 9.87
CA ILE A 171 5.43 8.45 8.82
C ILE A 171 4.38 9.51 8.48
N GLY A 172 4.87 10.71 8.17
CA GLY A 172 4.09 11.80 7.62
C GLY A 172 4.14 11.79 6.08
N GLU A 173 4.67 12.84 5.49
CA GLU A 173 4.73 13.01 4.05
C GLU A 173 5.82 12.14 3.43
N ILE A 174 5.45 11.36 2.41
CA ILE A 174 6.39 10.56 1.62
C ILE A 174 6.83 11.34 0.38
N LYS A 175 8.15 11.56 0.25
CA LYS A 175 8.74 12.10 -0.99
C LYS A 175 9.11 10.99 -2.00
N GLY A 176 9.33 9.77 -1.51
CA GLY A 176 9.65 8.61 -2.33
C GLY A 176 11.16 8.43 -2.53
N TRP A 177 11.53 7.73 -3.60
CA TRP A 177 12.93 7.45 -3.93
C TRP A 177 13.61 8.66 -4.58
N ASN A 178 14.82 9.01 -4.13
CA ASN A 178 15.66 10.03 -4.75
C ASN A 178 16.61 9.43 -5.83
N ASP A 179 17.43 10.27 -6.46
CA ASP A 179 18.37 9.84 -7.52
C ASP A 179 19.49 8.91 -7.03
N ASN A 180 19.75 8.88 -5.73
CA ASN A 180 20.76 8.04 -5.07
C ASN A 180 20.19 6.71 -4.57
N ASP A 181 18.94 6.39 -4.89
CA ASP A 181 18.20 5.23 -4.36
C ASP A 181 18.00 5.26 -2.82
N ASP A 182 17.96 6.46 -2.23
CA ASP A 182 17.50 6.63 -0.86
C ASP A 182 16.00 6.90 -0.85
N PHE A 183 15.30 6.25 0.07
CA PHE A 183 13.90 6.54 0.32
C PHE A 183 13.78 7.69 1.32
N ILE A 184 13.01 8.72 0.95
CA ILE A 184 12.82 9.94 1.72
C ILE A 184 11.37 10.06 2.15
N ALA A 185 11.17 10.23 3.46
CA ALA A 185 9.91 10.63 4.06
C ALA A 185 10.17 11.61 5.21
N ASP A 186 9.12 12.19 5.77
CA ASP A 186 9.20 12.78 7.10
C ASP A 186 8.41 11.98 8.12
N ARG A 187 8.69 12.24 9.40
CA ARG A 187 7.88 11.79 10.52
C ARG A 187 7.85 12.87 11.57
N GLU A 188 6.82 12.84 12.40
CA GLU A 188 6.73 13.67 13.58
C GLU A 188 7.32 12.91 14.77
N ILE A 189 8.17 13.57 15.55
CA ILE A 189 8.70 13.00 16.79
C ILE A 189 8.31 13.88 17.97
N GLU A 190 8.08 13.22 19.10
CA GLU A 190 7.90 13.89 20.38
C GLU A 190 9.24 14.44 20.87
N ILE A 191 9.21 15.70 21.32
CA ILE A 191 10.35 16.39 21.89
C ILE A 191 9.95 17.02 23.22
N ARG A 192 10.90 17.10 24.16
CA ARG A 192 10.71 17.89 25.37
C ARG A 192 10.72 19.37 25.03
N LYS A 193 9.68 20.09 25.43
CA LYS A 193 9.47 21.50 25.08
C LYS A 193 10.57 22.45 25.58
N SER A 194 11.21 22.13 26.70
CA SER A 194 12.21 23.00 27.34
C SER A 194 13.52 23.10 26.56
N ASP A 195 13.92 22.03 25.87
CA ASP A 195 15.24 21.94 25.19
C ASP A 195 15.19 21.27 23.81
N SER A 196 14.00 20.89 23.34
CA SER A 196 13.77 20.17 22.07
C SER A 196 14.47 18.81 21.97
N LYS A 197 14.82 18.20 23.11
CA LYS A 197 15.45 16.89 23.13
C LYS A 197 14.40 15.81 22.75
N PRO A 198 14.69 14.90 21.80
CA PRO A 198 13.77 13.82 21.43
C PRO A 198 13.39 12.95 22.62
N TYR A 199 12.11 12.56 22.70
CA TYR A 199 11.58 11.71 23.78
C TYR A 199 12.39 10.41 23.95
N ASP A 200 12.72 9.76 22.82
CA ASP A 200 13.51 8.52 22.79
C ASP A 200 14.97 8.67 23.28
N GLU A 201 15.47 9.90 23.42
CA GLU A 201 16.82 10.20 23.93
C GLU A 201 16.83 10.61 25.41
N LEU A 202 15.65 10.70 26.03
CA LEU A 202 15.48 11.01 27.43
C LEU A 202 15.75 9.78 28.30
N THR A 203 16.12 10.03 29.55
CA THR A 203 16.17 8.98 30.58
C THR A 203 14.76 8.56 30.99
N ASP A 204 14.60 7.36 31.54
CA ASP A 204 13.30 6.85 32.01
C ASP A 204 12.61 7.82 33.00
N GLU A 205 13.38 8.44 33.90
CA GLU A 205 12.87 9.44 34.85
C GLU A 205 12.35 10.71 34.14
N GLU A 206 13.05 11.16 33.09
CA GLU A 206 12.63 12.31 32.29
C GLU A 206 11.38 11.99 31.46
N GLN A 207 11.29 10.77 30.92
CA GLN A 207 10.12 10.26 30.21
C GLN A 207 8.88 10.19 31.12
N GLU A 208 9.04 9.65 32.34
CA GLU A 208 7.94 9.58 33.31
C GLU A 208 7.38 10.97 33.67
N ILE A 209 8.22 12.00 33.72
CA ILE A 209 7.76 13.39 33.92
C ILE A 209 6.88 13.87 32.76
N LEU A 210 7.27 13.57 31.52
CA LEU A 210 6.53 13.96 30.31
C LEU A 210 5.22 13.17 30.17
N ASP A 211 5.24 11.88 30.47
CA ASP A 211 4.05 11.01 30.48
C ASP A 211 2.98 11.52 31.47
N ASN A 212 3.44 12.08 32.60
CA ASN A 212 2.56 12.64 33.62
C ASN A 212 2.08 14.08 33.33
N ASP A 213 2.76 14.84 32.46
CA ASP A 213 2.36 16.19 32.05
C ASP A 213 2.64 16.46 30.57
N SER A 214 1.62 16.20 29.74
CA SER A 214 1.68 16.40 28.30
C SER A 214 1.89 17.85 27.86
N ASN A 215 1.75 18.84 28.74
CA ASN A 215 2.07 20.25 28.41
C ASN A 215 3.57 20.48 28.22
N LEU A 216 4.39 19.53 28.68
CA LEU A 216 5.85 19.53 28.55
C LEU A 216 6.33 18.91 27.23
N ILE A 217 5.42 18.32 26.44
CA ILE A 217 5.69 17.72 25.14
C ILE A 217 5.41 18.75 24.03
N ASP A 218 6.27 18.77 23.02
CA ASP A 218 6.05 19.43 21.74
C ASP A 218 6.40 18.44 20.61
N TYR A 219 6.09 18.79 19.37
CA TYR A 219 6.29 17.90 18.23
C TYR A 219 7.20 18.54 17.18
N LYS A 220 8.10 17.73 16.63
CA LYS A 220 9.02 18.19 15.59
C LYS A 220 9.00 17.25 14.39
N LYS A 221 8.80 17.83 13.22
CA LYS A 221 8.98 17.11 11.95
C LYS A 221 10.47 16.89 11.69
N VAL A 222 10.84 15.63 11.43
CA VAL A 222 12.20 15.22 11.06
C VAL A 222 12.18 14.43 9.76
N ILE A 223 13.27 14.56 8.98
CA ILE A 223 13.42 13.83 7.72
C ILE A 223 13.98 12.44 8.02
N VAL A 224 13.34 11.42 7.45
CA VAL A 224 13.80 10.04 7.44
C VAL A 224 14.38 9.75 6.06
N GLU A 225 15.66 9.38 6.04
CA GLU A 225 16.40 9.02 4.83
C GLU A 225 17.03 7.65 5.02
N ILE A 226 16.62 6.68 4.19
CA ILE A 226 17.13 5.32 4.26
C ILE A 226 17.59 4.85 2.88
N GLY A 227 18.90 4.64 2.75
CA GLY A 227 19.49 4.07 1.55
C GLY A 227 19.08 2.61 1.32
N ILE A 228 18.89 2.27 0.04
CA ILE A 228 18.41 0.96 -0.40
C ILE A 228 19.22 -0.22 0.14
N GLU A 229 20.54 -0.06 0.31
CA GLU A 229 21.40 -1.12 0.85
C GLU A 229 21.07 -1.42 2.32
N LYS A 230 20.72 -0.42 3.13
CA LYS A 230 20.26 -0.63 4.51
C LYS A 230 18.93 -1.38 4.56
N ILE A 231 18.06 -1.15 3.57
CA ILE A 231 16.77 -1.85 3.44
C ILE A 231 17.00 -3.32 3.06
N LYS A 232 17.96 -3.60 2.16
CA LYS A 232 18.26 -4.97 1.69
C LYS A 232 19.00 -5.84 2.72
N THR A 233 19.74 -5.25 3.66
CA THR A 233 20.72 -5.98 4.50
C THR A 233 20.36 -6.15 5.98
N MET A 234 19.44 -5.34 6.52
CA MET A 234 19.09 -5.46 7.94
C MET A 234 18.06 -6.58 8.16
N PRO A 235 18.29 -7.51 9.12
CA PRO A 235 17.25 -8.45 9.50
C PRO A 235 16.05 -7.69 10.06
N ASN A 236 14.86 -8.15 9.69
CA ASN A 236 13.60 -7.62 10.17
C ASN A 236 13.56 -7.81 11.70
N ASN A 237 13.78 -6.75 12.49
CA ASN A 237 13.48 -6.77 13.93
C ASN A 237 11.97 -6.74 14.06
N GLY A 238 11.34 -7.88 13.77
CA GLY A 238 9.91 -8.07 13.91
C GLY A 238 9.56 -7.93 15.39
N TYR A 239 9.05 -6.76 15.76
CA TYR A 239 8.21 -6.66 16.94
C TYR A 239 6.88 -7.31 16.56
N LYS A 240 6.64 -8.47 17.18
CA LYS A 240 5.37 -9.19 17.17
C LYS A 240 4.31 -8.40 17.90
#